data_AF-A0A7S1VVE5-F1
#
_entry.id   AF-A0A7S1VVE5-F1
#
_cell.length_a   1.000
_cell.length_b   1.000
_cell.length_c   1.000
_cell.angle_alpha   90.00
_cell.angle_beta   90.00
_cell.angle_gamma   90.00
#
_symmetry.space_group_name_H-M   'P 1'
#
loop_
_entity.id
_entity.type
_entity.pdbx_description
1 polymer ?
#
loop_
_entity_poly.entity_id
_entity_poly.type
_entity_poly.pdbx_seq_one_letter_code
_entity_poly.pdbx_strand_id
1 'polypeptide(L)'
;EEDICLTAVENVSIRDIPDFAVAGSELTVGWTGPAYEMDFIGITKEGNVGYETYFYTRDGSPGKLMLPATPGVYSIKYFLGQDDTTVLAEEEICLTGRAA
;
A
#
# COMPACT_ATOMS: atom_id res chain seq x y z
N GLU A 1 -1.75 -31.89 -21.37
CA GLU A 1 -0.82 -30.80 -21.04
C GLU A 1 -1.69 -29.57 -20.96
N GLU A 2 -1.92 -29.06 -19.75
CA GLU A 2 -2.99 -28.07 -19.51
C GLU A 2 -2.65 -26.74 -20.16
N ASP A 3 -3.54 -26.36 -21.06
CA ASP A 3 -3.63 -25.08 -21.73
C ASP A 3 -4.01 -24.02 -20.68
N ILE A 4 -3.02 -23.24 -20.22
CA ILE A 4 -3.29 -22.03 -19.44
C ILE A 4 -3.04 -20.81 -20.33
N CYS A 5 -4.06 -20.46 -21.10
CA CYS A 5 -4.21 -19.11 -21.63
C CYS A 5 -4.47 -18.13 -20.45
N LEU A 6 -3.40 -17.75 -19.74
CA LEU A 6 -3.45 -16.72 -18.72
C LEU A 6 -3.45 -15.34 -19.40
N THR A 7 -4.61 -14.84 -19.79
CA THR A 7 -4.80 -13.39 -19.93
C THR A 7 -4.86 -12.81 -18.52
N ALA A 8 -3.69 -12.66 -17.88
CA ALA A 8 -3.57 -11.88 -16.67
C ALA A 8 -3.89 -10.42 -17.02
N VAL A 9 -5.07 -9.97 -16.62
CA VAL A 9 -5.33 -8.54 -16.46
C VAL A 9 -4.36 -8.04 -15.38
N GLU A 10 -3.47 -7.13 -15.77
CA GLU A 10 -2.77 -6.16 -14.91
C GLU A 10 -2.27 -6.71 -13.55
N ASN A 11 -1.00 -7.09 -13.50
CA ASN A 11 -0.29 -7.57 -12.31
C ASN A 11 0.00 -6.44 -11.29
N VAL A 12 -1.04 -5.85 -10.70
CA VAL A 12 -0.86 -4.88 -9.62
C VAL A 12 -0.67 -5.63 -8.29
N SER A 13 0.36 -5.29 -7.53
CA SER A 13 0.69 -5.97 -6.27
C SER A 13 1.49 -5.06 -5.35
N ILE A 14 1.24 -5.17 -4.04
CA ILE A 14 2.05 -4.58 -2.97
C ILE A 14 2.84 -5.72 -2.32
N ARG A 15 4.07 -5.43 -1.86
CA ARG A 15 5.04 -6.41 -1.36
C ARG A 15 5.91 -5.77 -0.28
N ASP A 16 6.66 -6.62 0.42
CA ASP A 16 7.59 -6.21 1.48
C ASP A 16 6.90 -5.56 2.69
N ILE A 17 5.61 -5.87 2.90
CA ILE A 17 4.84 -5.44 4.07
C ILE A 17 4.97 -6.50 5.18
N PRO A 18 5.52 -6.16 6.35
CA PRO A 18 5.52 -7.06 7.49
C PRO A 18 4.14 -7.09 8.16
N ASP A 19 3.80 -8.19 8.84
CA ASP A 19 2.57 -8.29 9.65
C ASP A 19 2.51 -7.23 10.76
N PHE A 20 3.68 -6.82 11.27
CA PHE A 20 3.81 -5.84 12.36
C PHE A 20 4.88 -4.80 12.06
N ALA A 21 4.57 -3.54 12.34
CA ALA A 21 5.54 -2.44 12.32
C ALA A 21 5.35 -1.50 13.51
N VAL A 22 6.35 -0.66 13.78
CA VAL A 22 6.28 0.35 14.84
C VAL A 22 5.60 1.60 14.30
N ALA A 23 4.54 2.04 14.96
CA ALA A 23 3.84 3.28 14.65
C ALA A 23 4.81 4.48 14.61
N GLY A 24 4.67 5.36 13.62
CA GLY A 24 5.53 6.51 13.40
C GLY A 24 6.88 6.21 12.74
N SER A 25 7.12 4.96 12.32
CA SER A 25 8.33 4.58 11.60
C SER A 25 8.17 4.72 10.08
N GLU A 26 9.29 4.71 9.35
CA GLU A 26 9.28 4.62 7.89
C GLU A 26 9.26 3.16 7.46
N LEU A 27 8.36 2.81 6.54
CA LEU A 27 8.28 1.50 5.91
C LEU A 27 8.65 1.61 4.44
N THR A 28 9.49 0.68 3.96
CA THR A 28 9.81 0.57 2.54
C THR A 28 8.83 -0.40 1.91
N VAL A 29 8.07 0.07 0.92
CA VAL A 29 6.99 -0.68 0.28
C VAL A 29 7.38 -1.00 -1.16
N GLY A 30 7.51 -2.29 -1.45
CA GLY A 30 7.66 -2.77 -2.83
C GLY A 30 6.30 -2.80 -3.51
N TRP A 31 6.24 -2.40 -4.78
CA TRP A 31 4.99 -2.47 -5.53
C TRP A 31 5.22 -2.69 -7.02
N THR A 32 4.19 -3.21 -7.68
CA THR A 32 4.04 -3.35 -9.13
C THR A 32 2.67 -2.83 -9.50
N GLY A 33 2.57 -2.06 -10.58
CA GLY A 33 1.31 -1.46 -11.00
C GLY A 33 1.48 -0.59 -12.25
N PRO A 34 0.39 -0.01 -12.75
CA PRO A 34 0.43 0.83 -13.94
C PRO A 34 1.23 2.12 -13.75
N ALA A 35 1.43 2.55 -12.50
CA ALA A 35 2.19 3.75 -12.13
C ALA A 35 1.75 4.99 -12.91
N TYR A 36 0.43 5.17 -13.09
CA TYR A 36 -0.06 6.38 -13.74
C TYR A 36 0.39 7.60 -12.94
N GLU A 37 0.45 8.75 -13.60
CA GLU A 37 1.07 9.94 -13.03
C GLU A 37 0.52 10.29 -11.63
N MET A 38 -0.79 10.14 -11.43
CA MET A 38 -1.46 10.46 -10.17
C MET A 38 -1.62 9.27 -9.21
N ASP A 39 -1.16 8.07 -9.57
CA ASP A 39 -1.29 6.91 -8.70
C ASP A 39 -0.43 7.05 -7.44
N PHE A 40 -0.94 6.49 -6.35
CA PHE A 40 -0.27 6.59 -5.06
C PHE A 40 -0.56 5.37 -4.21
N ILE A 41 0.38 5.08 -3.30
CA ILE A 41 0.19 4.05 -2.28
C ILE A 41 0.02 4.77 -0.96
N GLY A 42 -1.11 4.52 -0.31
CA GLY A 42 -1.49 5.12 0.95
C GLY A 42 -1.73 4.09 2.04
N ILE A 43 -1.71 4.53 3.30
CA ILE A 43 -2.10 3.72 4.45
C ILE A 43 -3.44 4.20 4.99
N THR A 44 -4.39 3.29 5.12
CA THR A 44 -5.75 3.53 5.60
C THR A 44 -5.93 2.86 6.94
N LYS A 45 -6.50 3.57 7.91
CA LYS A 45 -6.91 2.96 9.17
C LYS A 45 -8.11 2.04 8.94
N GLU A 46 -8.14 0.89 9.59
CA GLU A 46 -9.30 0.00 9.53
C GLU A 46 -10.60 0.74 9.89
N GLY A 47 -11.63 0.56 9.07
CA GLY A 47 -12.93 1.22 9.22
C GLY A 47 -12.96 2.70 8.81
N ASN A 48 -11.87 3.26 8.30
CA ASN A 48 -11.83 4.63 7.75
C ASN A 48 -11.89 4.62 6.21
N VAL A 49 -12.32 5.73 5.62
CA VAL A 49 -12.30 5.97 4.18
C VAL A 49 -11.13 6.90 3.85
N GLY A 50 -10.42 6.63 2.76
CA GLY A 50 -9.27 7.42 2.33
C GLY A 50 -7.94 6.92 2.92
N TYR A 51 -6.99 7.82 3.15
CA TYR A 51 -5.63 7.50 3.59
C TYR A 51 -5.15 8.50 4.66
N GLU A 52 -4.26 8.06 5.55
CA GLU A 52 -3.61 8.90 6.56
C GLU A 52 -2.31 9.50 6.02
N THR A 53 -1.51 8.68 5.35
CA THR A 53 -0.27 9.07 4.67
C THR A 53 -0.16 8.33 3.35
N TYR A 54 0.67 8.84 2.44
CA TYR A 54 0.86 8.27 1.12
C TYR A 54 2.22 8.67 0.52
N PHE A 55 2.60 7.97 -0.55
CA PHE A 55 3.63 8.39 -1.49
C PHE A 55 3.15 8.14 -2.92
N TYR A 56 3.65 8.91 -3.88
CA TYR A 56 3.29 8.70 -5.28
C TYR A 56 4.10 7.55 -5.89
N THR A 57 3.44 6.71 -6.68
CA THR A 57 4.12 5.62 -7.39
C THR A 57 5.06 6.14 -8.48
N ARG A 58 4.89 7.41 -8.92
CA ARG A 58 5.82 8.05 -9.86
C ARG A 58 7.24 8.20 -9.33
N ASP A 59 7.43 8.21 -8.01
CA ASP A 59 8.75 8.30 -7.38
C ASP A 59 9.56 7.00 -7.49
N GLY A 60 8.90 5.90 -7.89
CA GLY A 60 9.52 4.61 -8.15
C GLY A 60 9.21 3.54 -7.11
N SER A 61 9.77 2.36 -7.34
CA SER A 61 9.64 1.18 -6.50
C SER A 61 11.04 0.69 -6.12
N PRO A 62 11.33 0.49 -4.82
CA PRO A 62 10.41 0.63 -3.69
C PRO A 62 10.16 2.10 -3.30
N GLY A 63 8.98 2.34 -2.73
CA GLY A 63 8.60 3.64 -2.17
C GLY A 63 8.76 3.69 -0.65
N LYS A 64 8.84 4.90 -0.10
CA LYS A 64 8.93 5.13 1.35
C LYS A 64 7.61 5.64 1.88
N LEU A 65 6.98 4.87 2.76
CA LEU A 65 5.72 5.21 3.38
C LEU A 65 5.93 5.54 4.86
N MET A 66 5.54 6.74 5.27
CA MET A 66 5.60 7.14 6.68
C MET A 66 4.39 6.58 7.41
N LEU A 67 4.59 5.65 8.35
CA LEU A 67 3.50 5.05 9.10
C LEU A 67 2.92 6.06 10.11
N PRO A 68 1.60 6.07 10.33
CA PRO A 68 0.96 6.88 11.37
C PRO A 68 1.59 6.60 12.75
N ALA A 69 1.69 7.65 13.57
CA ALA A 69 2.19 7.55 14.95
C ALA A 69 1.21 6.86 15.91
N THR A 70 0.00 6.54 15.44
CA THR A 70 -1.05 5.90 16.22
C THR A 70 -1.00 4.38 15.99
N PRO A 71 -0.87 3.55 17.03
CA PRO A 71 -0.98 2.11 16.90
C PRO A 71 -2.41 1.68 16.56
N GLY A 72 -2.55 0.56 15.85
CA GLY A 72 -3.83 0.02 15.38
C GLY A 72 -3.70 -0.87 14.16
N VAL A 73 -4.81 -1.34 13.63
CA VAL A 73 -4.86 -2.10 12.37
C VAL A 73 -5.03 -1.14 11.21
N TYR A 74 -4.21 -1.31 10.19
CA TYR A 74 -4.18 -0.49 8.99
C TYR A 74 -4.05 -1.37 7.75
N SER A 75 -4.38 -0.81 6.59
CA SER A 75 -4.17 -1.44 5.30
C SER A 75 -3.40 -0.49 4.40
N ILE A 76 -2.33 -0.98 3.78
CA ILE A 76 -1.58 -0.27 2.75
C ILE A 76 -2.25 -0.59 1.42
N LYS A 77 -2.65 0.44 0.67
CA LYS A 77 -3.49 0.32 -0.52
C LYS A 77 -2.89 1.08 -1.70
N TYR A 78 -2.96 0.48 -2.88
CA TYR A 78 -2.63 1.13 -4.14
C TYR A 78 -3.89 1.80 -4.66
N PHE A 79 -3.87 3.12 -4.76
CA PHE A 79 -4.98 3.92 -5.28
C PHE A 79 -4.70 4.36 -6.72
N LEU A 80 -5.71 4.26 -7.57
CA LEU A 80 -5.69 4.92 -8.87
C LEU A 80 -5.85 6.43 -8.66
N GLY A 81 -4.98 7.21 -9.28
CA GLY A 81 -5.02 8.66 -9.19
C GLY A 81 -6.18 9.35 -9.91
N GLN A 82 -6.98 8.59 -10.67
CA GLN A 82 -8.21 9.10 -11.30
C GLN A 82 -9.32 9.30 -10.28
N ASP A 83 -9.43 8.39 -9.32
CA ASP A 83 -10.45 8.39 -8.29
C ASP A 83 -9.78 7.81 -7.02
N ASP A 84 -9.53 8.66 -6.02
CA ASP A 84 -8.92 8.32 -4.70
C ASP A 84 -9.69 7.28 -3.86
N THR A 85 -10.67 6.62 -4.48
CA THR A 85 -11.50 5.54 -3.95
C THR A 85 -11.22 4.19 -4.62
N THR A 86 -10.61 4.17 -5.81
CA THR A 86 -10.35 2.93 -6.54
C THR A 86 -9.04 2.30 -6.08
N VAL A 87 -9.16 1.14 -5.44
CA VAL A 87 -8.03 0.37 -4.91
C VAL A 87 -7.72 -0.80 -5.84
N LEU A 88 -6.47 -0.91 -6.28
CA LEU A 88 -6.00 -2.00 -7.15
C LEU A 88 -5.37 -3.16 -6.39
N ALA A 89 -4.75 -2.87 -5.25
CA ALA A 89 -4.12 -3.84 -4.37
C ALA A 89 -4.18 -3.33 -2.94
N GLU A 90 -4.28 -4.24 -1.98
CA GLU A 90 -4.25 -3.93 -0.55
C GLU A 90 -3.48 -5.00 0.23
N GLU A 91 -2.82 -4.57 1.30
CA GLU A 91 -2.13 -5.45 2.24
C GLU A 91 -2.30 -4.93 3.67
N GLU A 92 -2.62 -5.83 4.61
CA GLU A 92 -2.85 -5.48 6.02
C GLU A 92 -1.54 -5.32 6.78
N ILE A 93 -1.51 -4.41 7.74
CA ILE A 93 -0.41 -4.23 8.67
C ILE A 93 -0.92 -3.83 10.06
N CYS A 94 -0.35 -4.45 11.09
CA CYS A 94 -0.62 -4.08 12.48
C CYS A 94 0.46 -3.13 13.02
N LEU A 95 0.08 -1.89 13.33
CA LEU A 95 0.96 -0.91 13.93
C LEU A 95 0.98 -1.05 15.44
N THR A 96 2.16 -1.34 15.97
CA THR A 96 2.43 -1.46 17.40
C THR A 96 2.95 -0.13 17.95
N GLY A 97 2.66 0.14 19.22
CA GLY A 97 3.24 1.29 19.91
C GLY A 97 4.76 1.12 20.01
N ARG A 98 5.52 2.22 19.92
CA ARG A 98 6.95 2.18 20.18
C ARG A 98 7.16 1.65 21.60
N ALA A 99 7.94 0.58 21.74
CA ALA A 99 8.43 0.16 23.05
C ALA A 99 9.21 1.34 23.66
N ALA A 100 8.75 1.80 24.82
CA ALA A 100 9.36 2.89 25.57
C ALA A 100 10.78 2.54 26.03
#